data_AF-A0A6N4H415-F1
#
_entry.id   AF-A0A6N4H415-F1
#
_cell.length_a   1.000
_cell.length_b   1.000
_cell.length_c   1.000
_cell.angle_alpha   90.00
_cell.angle_beta   90.00
_cell.angle_gamma   90.00
#
_symmetry.space_group_name_H-M   'P 1'
#
loop_
_entity.id
_entity.type
_entity.pdbx_description
1 polymer ?
#
loop_
_entity_poly.entity_id
_entity_poly.type
_entity_poly.pdbx_seq_one_letter_code
_entity_poly.pdbx_strand_id
1 'polypeptide(L)'
;MDKRNKLWRREQQNRVFKARMVYHAACGCGIKKADGNWNRHPHWFELARVKWMQIYKKTGTPCSCWLCRGEKYDRRGYVKETLRIIAEA
;
A
#
# COMPACT_ATOMS: atom_id res chain seq x y z
N MET A 1 3.98 26.91 -16.09
CA MET A 1 4.30 25.87 -15.10
C MET A 1 3.12 25.77 -14.16
N ASP A 2 2.35 24.69 -14.17
CA ASP A 2 1.40 24.42 -13.09
C ASP A 2 1.79 23.12 -12.39
N LYS A 3 2.95 23.22 -11.74
CA LYS A 3 3.73 22.08 -11.25
C LYS A 3 3.34 21.82 -9.80
N ARG A 4 2.64 20.69 -9.55
CA ARG A 4 2.34 20.14 -8.21
C ARG A 4 1.15 20.76 -7.47
N ASN A 5 0.07 21.07 -8.19
CA ASN A 5 -1.22 21.43 -7.58
C ASN A 5 -1.84 20.23 -6.81
N LYS A 6 -2.95 20.46 -6.10
CA LYS A 6 -3.59 19.44 -5.24
C LYS A 6 -4.05 18.21 -6.02
N LEU A 7 -4.54 18.39 -7.25
CA LEU A 7 -4.96 17.30 -8.14
C LEU A 7 -3.76 16.43 -8.51
N TRP A 8 -2.68 17.05 -9.00
CA TRP A 8 -1.45 16.36 -9.36
C TRP A 8 -0.90 15.52 -8.20
N ARG A 9 -0.90 16.05 -6.97
CA ARG A 9 -0.44 15.29 -5.78
C ARG A 9 -1.30 14.06 -5.51
N ARG A 10 -2.62 14.16 -5.67
CA ARG A 10 -3.56 13.02 -5.51
C ARG A 10 -3.35 11.97 -6.61
N GLU A 11 -3.11 12.40 -7.84
CA GLU A 11 -2.81 11.50 -8.96
C GLU A 11 -1.51 10.75 -8.75
N GLN A 12 -0.43 11.44 -8.35
CA GLN A 12 0.84 10.80 -8.04
C GLN A 12 0.72 9.83 -6.85
N GLN A 13 0.00 10.23 -5.79
CA GLN A 13 -0.28 9.35 -4.67
C GLN A 13 -1.02 8.07 -5.10
N ASN A 14 -2.03 8.19 -5.96
CA ASN A 14 -2.76 7.04 -6.48
C ASN A 14 -1.90 6.17 -7.40
N ARG A 15 -1.04 6.77 -8.24
CA ARG A 15 -0.08 6.06 -9.10
C ARG A 15 0.87 5.20 -8.26
N VAL A 16 1.54 5.81 -7.28
CA VAL A 16 2.47 5.12 -6.37
C VAL A 16 1.74 4.02 -5.59
N PHE A 17 0.54 4.31 -5.08
CA PHE A 17 -0.25 3.33 -4.36
C PHE A 17 -0.61 2.11 -5.23
N LYS A 18 -1.05 2.33 -6.48
CA LYS A 18 -1.36 1.24 -7.42
C LYS A 18 -0.12 0.39 -7.71
N ALA A 19 1.01 1.02 -8.05
CA ALA A 19 2.26 0.33 -8.36
C ALA A 19 2.72 -0.54 -7.17
N ARG A 20 2.59 -0.03 -5.95
CA ARG A 20 2.87 -0.78 -4.73
C ARG A 20 1.98 -2.02 -4.58
N MET A 21 0.67 -1.91 -4.82
CA MET A 21 -0.23 -3.05 -4.72
C MET A 21 0.09 -4.13 -5.77
N VAL A 22 0.46 -3.72 -6.98
CA VAL A 22 0.90 -4.63 -8.04
C VAL A 22 2.19 -5.35 -7.64
N TYR A 23 3.17 -4.62 -7.11
CA TYR A 23 4.42 -5.19 -6.60
C TYR A 23 4.17 -6.23 -5.51
N HIS A 24 3.38 -5.90 -4.48
CA HIS A 24 3.09 -6.86 -3.40
C HIS A 24 2.29 -8.08 -3.88
N ALA A 25 1.36 -7.91 -4.82
CA ALA A 25 0.67 -9.04 -5.44
C ALA A 25 1.66 -9.97 -6.15
N ALA A 26 2.60 -9.40 -6.92
CA ALA A 26 3.65 -10.16 -7.60
C ALA A 26 4.62 -10.87 -6.63
N CYS A 27 4.92 -10.25 -5.49
CA CYS A 27 5.75 -10.86 -4.43
C CYS A 27 5.02 -11.90 -3.57
N GLY A 28 3.77 -12.27 -3.89
CA GLY A 28 3.02 -13.30 -3.15
C GLY A 28 2.54 -12.85 -1.76
N CYS A 29 2.31 -11.55 -1.58
CA CYS A 29 1.80 -11.04 -0.31
C CYS A 29 0.34 -11.50 -0.10
N GLY A 30 0.12 -12.45 0.80
CA GLY A 30 -1.20 -13.04 1.04
C GLY A 30 -2.16 -12.19 1.87
N ILE A 31 -3.46 -12.46 1.75
CA ILE A 31 -4.53 -11.86 2.56
C ILE A 31 -5.27 -12.95 3.33
N LYS A 32 -5.40 -12.80 4.65
CA LYS A 32 -6.35 -13.59 5.44
C LYS A 32 -7.74 -12.97 5.33
N LYS A 33 -8.69 -13.74 4.82
CA LYS A 33 -10.11 -13.37 4.71
C LYS A 33 -10.81 -13.49 6.06
N ALA A 34 -12.00 -12.91 6.17
CA ALA A 34 -12.79 -12.89 7.42
C ALA A 34 -13.25 -14.29 7.85
N ASP A 35 -13.45 -15.20 6.89
CA ASP A 35 -13.75 -16.62 7.08
C ASP A 35 -12.55 -17.45 7.59
N GLY A 36 -11.39 -16.83 7.76
CA GLY A 36 -10.15 -17.49 8.20
C GLY A 36 -9.32 -18.09 7.07
N ASN A 37 -9.84 -18.12 5.84
CA ASN A 37 -9.12 -18.66 4.68
C ASN A 37 -8.01 -17.70 4.22
N TRP A 38 -6.92 -18.26 3.70
CA TRP A 38 -5.79 -17.52 3.16
C TRP A 38 -5.86 -17.45 1.63
N ASN A 39 -5.99 -16.23 1.12
CA ASN A 39 -5.67 -15.96 -0.28
C ASN A 39 -4.17 -15.74 -0.40
N ARG A 40 -3.44 -16.73 -0.91
CA ARG A 40 -1.98 -16.66 -1.08
C ARG A 40 -1.55 -15.81 -2.28
N HIS A 41 -2.44 -15.62 -3.26
CA HIS A 41 -2.18 -14.88 -4.49
C HIS A 41 -3.30 -13.87 -4.75
N PRO A 42 -3.47 -12.87 -3.86
CA PRO A 42 -4.49 -11.87 -4.04
C PRO A 42 -4.19 -11.00 -5.25
N HIS A 43 -5.24 -10.64 -5.98
CA HIS A 43 -5.09 -9.65 -7.02
C HIS A 43 -4.85 -8.27 -6.39
N TRP A 44 -4.16 -7.37 -7.09
CA TRP A 44 -3.75 -6.07 -6.53
C TRP A 44 -4.93 -5.22 -6.03
N PHE A 45 -6.13 -5.34 -6.61
CA PHE A 45 -7.33 -4.63 -6.11
C PHE A 45 -7.84 -5.21 -4.78
N GLU A 46 -7.61 -6.48 -4.48
CA GLU A 46 -7.94 -7.06 -3.17
C GLU A 46 -6.99 -6.51 -2.10
N LEU A 47 -5.69 -6.42 -2.42
CA LEU A 47 -4.70 -5.76 -1.56
C LEU A 47 -5.04 -4.28 -1.34
N ALA A 48 -5.50 -3.58 -2.37
CA ALA A 48 -5.89 -2.17 -2.24
C ALA A 48 -7.04 -1.94 -1.22
N ARG A 49 -7.85 -2.98 -0.94
CA ARG A 49 -9.00 -2.90 -0.03
C ARG A 49 -8.66 -3.24 1.41
N VAL A 50 -7.57 -3.96 1.68
CA VAL A 50 -7.24 -4.34 3.07
C VAL A 50 -6.72 -3.15 3.87
N LYS A 51 -7.20 -3.02 5.10
CA LYS A 51 -6.93 -1.86 5.96
C LYS A 51 -5.42 -1.64 6.20
N TRP A 52 -4.66 -2.72 6.33
CA TRP A 52 -3.22 -2.65 6.58
C TRP A 52 -2.42 -2.14 5.37
N MET A 53 -2.90 -2.34 4.14
CA MET A 53 -2.31 -1.70 2.95
C MET A 53 -2.75 -0.25 2.78
N GLN A 54 -3.96 0.10 3.23
CA GLN A 54 -4.49 1.46 3.14
C GLN A 54 -3.78 2.47 4.05
N ILE A 55 -3.05 2.02 5.08
CA ILE A 55 -2.19 2.86 5.95
C ILE A 55 -1.30 3.74 5.06
N TYR A 56 -0.66 3.13 4.07
CA TYR A 56 0.23 3.80 3.12
C TYR A 56 -0.47 4.78 2.17
N LYS A 57 -1.82 4.72 2.07
CA LYS A 57 -2.61 5.62 1.23
C LYS A 57 -3.23 6.78 1.99
N LYS A 58 -3.77 6.55 3.19
CA LYS A 58 -4.72 7.52 3.79
C LYS A 58 -4.48 7.84 5.26
N THR A 59 -3.72 7.05 6.01
CA THR A 59 -3.72 7.17 7.49
C THR A 59 -2.34 6.88 8.08
N GLY A 60 -1.81 7.82 8.86
CA GLY A 60 -0.55 7.62 9.60
C GLY A 60 -0.63 6.60 10.74
N THR A 61 -1.83 6.09 11.05
CA THR A 61 -2.08 5.15 12.15
C THR A 61 -2.48 3.78 11.60
N PRO A 62 -1.72 2.71 11.94
CA PRO A 62 -2.07 1.34 11.59
C PRO A 62 -3.41 0.87 12.16
N CYS A 63 -4.08 -0.10 11.51
CA CYS A 63 -5.29 -0.69 12.10
C CYS A 63 -4.98 -1.45 13.39
N SER A 64 -5.95 -1.58 14.29
CA SER A 64 -5.86 -2.46 15.47
C SER A 64 -6.00 -3.96 15.14
N CYS A 65 -6.08 -4.29 13.84
CA CYS A 65 -6.18 -5.65 13.33
C CYS A 65 -4.97 -6.49 13.77
N TRP A 66 -5.11 -7.81 13.87
CA TRP A 66 -4.07 -8.70 14.35
C TRP A 66 -2.75 -8.62 13.54
N LEU A 67 -2.82 -8.26 12.26
CA LEU A 67 -1.65 -8.02 11.39
C LEU A 67 -0.93 -6.70 11.67
N CYS A 68 -1.63 -5.66 12.15
CA CYS A 68 -1.03 -4.34 12.39
C CYS A 68 -0.84 -4.04 13.88
N ARG A 69 -1.18 -4.97 14.75
CA ARG A 69 -0.95 -4.81 16.18
C ARG A 69 0.57 -4.73 16.43
N GLY A 70 1.04 -3.60 16.95
CA GLY A 70 2.45 -3.35 17.21
C GLY A 70 3.23 -2.75 16.03
N GLU A 71 2.62 -2.67 14.85
CA GLU A 71 3.21 -1.98 13.71
C GLU A 71 3.25 -0.48 13.97
N LYS A 72 4.36 0.15 13.59
CA LYS A 72 4.54 1.61 13.61
C LYS A 72 4.82 2.07 12.19
N TYR A 73 4.22 3.19 11.78
CA TYR A 73 4.49 3.75 10.47
C TYR A 73 5.96 4.16 10.35
N ASP A 74 6.76 3.41 9.57
CA ASP A 74 8.12 3.78 9.22
C ASP A 74 8.13 4.68 7.98
N ARG A 75 8.20 5.99 8.23
CA ARG A 75 8.30 7.00 7.17
C ARG A 75 9.54 6.80 6.30
N ARG A 76 10.68 6.37 6.86
CA ARG A 76 11.94 6.23 6.09
C ARG A 76 11.85 5.02 5.16
N GLY A 77 11.37 3.89 5.65
CA GLY A 77 11.07 2.71 4.86
C GLY A 77 10.09 3.02 3.73
N TYR A 78 9.00 3.73 4.05
CA TYR A 78 8.01 4.16 3.07
C TYR A 78 8.62 4.98 1.91
N VAL A 79 9.49 5.94 2.23
CA VAL A 79 10.16 6.78 1.21
C VAL A 79 11.11 5.94 0.35
N LYS A 80 11.93 5.08 0.96
CA LYS A 80 12.87 4.21 0.24
C LYS A 80 12.14 3.27 -0.72
N GLU A 81 11.10 2.60 -0.23
CA GLU A 81 10.26 1.70 -1.05
C GLU A 81 9.59 2.46 -2.19
N THR A 82 9.07 3.67 -1.92
CA THR A 82 8.43 4.51 -2.95
C THR A 82 9.42 4.91 -4.04
N LEU A 83 10.63 5.33 -3.67
CA LEU A 83 11.67 5.69 -4.64
C LEU A 83 12.06 4.49 -5.50
N ARG A 84 12.21 3.31 -4.89
CA ARG A 84 12.48 2.07 -5.60
C ARG A 84 11.37 1.75 -6.61
N ILE A 85 10.10 1.76 -6.18
CA ILE A 85 8.95 1.49 -7.05
C ILE A 85 8.87 2.49 -8.20
N ILE A 86 9.19 3.77 -7.97
CA ILE A 86 9.21 4.79 -9.03
C ILE A 86 10.34 4.53 -10.04
N ALA A 87 11.48 4.00 -9.60
CA ALA A 87 12.60 3.68 -10.48
C ALA A 87 12.39 2.37 -11.26
N GLU A 88 11.69 1.39 -10.67
CA GLU A 88 11.40 0.08 -11.27
C GLU A 88 10.16 0.06 -12.18
N ALA A 89 9.33 1.13 -12.18
CA ALA A 89 8.06 1.23 -12.91
C ALA A 89 8.10 2.23 -14.06
#